data_AF-A0A7X9FPG0-F1
#
_entry.id   AF-A0A7X9FPG0-F1
#
_cell.length_a   1.000
_cell.length_b   1.000
_cell.length_c   1.000
_cell.angle_alpha   90.00
_cell.angle_beta   90.00
_cell.angle_gamma   90.00
#
_symmetry.space_group_name_H-M   'P 1'
#
loop_
_entity.id
_entity.type
_entity.pdbx_description
1 polymer ?
#
loop_
_entity_poly.entity_id
_entity_poly.type
_entity_poly.pdbx_seq_one_letter_code
_entity_poly.pdbx_strand_id
1 'polypeptide(L)'
;MIALNELSNLFCKDRAIGVMARKLLFLARKNLICTLEVDSYVLSKEEETNNKSALEALSAFGLVKKSSNSTTGFRYSIPAETLSLIEQAVLAMENHFLLKRSAEWHINAKSRLEWIEGLYHMIQKGREKYYANIR
;
A
#
# COMPACT_ATOMS: atom_id res chain seq x y z
N MET A 1 -0.80 -22.06 8.57
CA MET A 1 -1.66 -20.86 8.61
C MET A 1 -0.82 -19.77 9.27
N ILE A 2 -0.51 -18.67 8.57
CA ILE A 2 0.35 -17.60 9.09
C ILE A 2 -0.49 -16.68 9.97
N ALA A 3 0.05 -16.27 11.13
CA ALA A 3 -0.67 -15.35 12.00
C ALA A 3 -0.62 -13.93 11.43
N LEU A 4 -1.73 -13.19 11.51
CA LEU A 4 -1.85 -11.80 11.05
C LEU A 4 -0.72 -10.90 11.61
N ASN A 5 -0.31 -11.13 12.85
CA ASN A 5 0.77 -10.38 13.50
C ASN A 5 2.15 -10.64 12.84
N GLU A 6 2.42 -11.87 12.40
CA GLU A 6 3.68 -12.21 11.72
C GLU A 6 3.73 -11.53 10.35
N LEU A 7 2.61 -11.52 9.64
CA LEU A 7 2.48 -10.88 8.34
C LEU A 7 2.59 -9.35 8.41
N SER A 8 1.94 -8.74 9.41
CA SER A 8 2.02 -7.30 9.64
C SER A 8 3.45 -6.88 10.00
N ASN A 9 4.14 -7.66 10.85
CA ASN A 9 5.53 -7.41 11.21
C ASN A 9 6.48 -7.53 10.00
N LEU A 10 6.24 -8.51 9.11
CA LEU A 10 6.99 -8.64 7.86
C LEU A 10 6.83 -7.39 6.99
N PHE A 11 5.61 -6.90 6.81
CA PHE A 11 5.33 -5.72 5.99
C PHE A 11 5.95 -4.45 6.59
N CYS A 12 6.00 -4.34 7.92
CA CYS A 12 6.67 -3.23 8.61
C CYS A 12 8.20 -3.29 8.51
N LYS A 13 8.80 -4.49 8.51
CA LYS A 13 10.26 -4.69 8.43
C LYS A 13 10.79 -4.53 7.01
N ASP A 14 10.05 -5.05 6.02
CA ASP A 14 10.41 -4.99 4.61
C ASP A 14 9.40 -4.16 3.83
N ARG A 15 9.77 -2.90 3.60
CA ARG A 15 8.95 -1.93 2.86
C ARG A 15 8.64 -2.40 1.44
N ALA A 16 9.52 -3.15 0.78
CA ALA A 16 9.29 -3.61 -0.59
C ALA A 16 8.14 -4.64 -0.62
N ILE A 17 8.11 -5.56 0.35
CA ILE A 17 7.02 -6.54 0.51
C ILE A 17 5.69 -5.83 0.80
N GLY A 18 5.67 -4.88 1.75
CA GLY A 18 4.46 -4.13 2.10
C GLY A 18 3.92 -3.28 0.94
N VAL A 19 4.80 -2.60 0.20
CA VAL A 19 4.43 -1.83 -1.00
C VAL A 19 3.88 -2.75 -2.09
N MET A 20 4.47 -3.92 -2.29
CA MET A 20 3.99 -4.89 -3.28
C MET A 20 2.63 -5.46 -2.88
N ALA A 21 2.43 -5.83 -1.62
CA ALA A 21 1.13 -6.27 -1.10
C ALA A 21 0.03 -5.22 -1.30
N ARG A 22 0.32 -3.94 -1.07
CA ARG A 22 -0.60 -2.83 -1.33
C ARG A 22 -0.93 -2.66 -2.82
N LYS A 23 0.07 -2.74 -3.70
CA LYS A 23 -0.12 -2.68 -5.17
C LYS A 23 -1.01 -3.83 -5.66
N LEU A 24 -0.74 -5.04 -5.18
CA LEU A 24 -1.52 -6.24 -5.45
C LEU A 24 -2.99 -6.06 -5.02
N LEU A 25 -3.23 -5.52 -3.83
CA LEU A 25 -4.59 -5.26 -3.33
C LEU A 25 -5.35 -4.25 -4.17
N PHE A 26 -4.67 -3.18 -4.60
CA PHE A 26 -5.26 -2.16 -5.47
C PHE A 26 -5.69 -2.75 -6.81
N LEU A 27 -4.86 -3.61 -7.40
CA LEU A 27 -5.15 -4.25 -8.68
C LEU A 27 -6.26 -5.31 -8.55
N ALA A 28 -6.28 -6.09 -7.47
CA ALA A 28 -7.35 -7.04 -7.17
C ALA A 28 -8.71 -6.37 -6.93
N ARG A 29 -8.74 -5.15 -6.38
CA ARG A 29 -9.99 -4.38 -6.21
C ARG A 29 -10.47 -3.73 -7.51
N LYS A 30 -9.55 -3.46 -8.46
CA LYS A 30 -9.84 -2.83 -9.75
C LYS A 30 -10.26 -3.85 -10.82
N ASN A 31 -9.69 -5.05 -10.78
CA ASN A 31 -9.98 -6.14 -11.70
C ASN A 31 -10.53 -7.35 -10.93
N LEU A 32 -11.66 -7.88 -11.37
CA LEU A 32 -12.20 -9.19 -10.92
C LEU A 32 -11.25 -10.38 -11.20
N ILE A 33 -10.06 -10.12 -11.75
CA ILE A 33 -9.05 -11.12 -12.09
C ILE A 33 -7.88 -10.92 -11.12
N CYS A 34 -7.77 -11.83 -10.17
CA CYS A 34 -6.70 -11.87 -9.18
C CYS A 34 -5.40 -12.42 -9.78
N THR A 35 -4.95 -11.88 -10.91
CA THR A 35 -3.70 -12.26 -11.58
C THR A 35 -2.91 -11.00 -11.90
N LEU A 36 -1.76 -10.86 -11.25
CA LEU A 36 -0.76 -9.85 -11.55
C LEU A 36 0.23 -10.42 -12.57
N GLU A 37 0.23 -9.88 -13.78
CA GLU A 37 1.34 -10.05 -14.72
C GLU A 37 2.32 -8.91 -14.52
N VAL A 38 3.54 -9.22 -14.07
CA VAL A 38 4.64 -8.24 -14.06
C VAL A 38 5.40 -8.42 -15.36
N ASP A 39 5.07 -7.58 -16.34
CA ASP A 39 5.85 -7.46 -17.57
C ASP A 39 7.15 -6.72 -17.29
N SER A 40 8.28 -7.34 -17.62
CA SER A 40 9.64 -6.83 -17.41
C SER A 40 10.00 -5.61 -18.26
N TYR A 41 9.12 -5.18 -19.17
CA TYR A 41 9.43 -4.16 -20.18
C TYR A 41 9.28 -2.71 -19.71
N VAL A 42 8.73 -2.46 -18.52
CA VAL A 42 8.43 -1.10 -18.02
C VAL A 42 9.29 -0.68 -16.82
N LEU A 43 9.95 -1.63 -16.15
CA LEU A 43 10.68 -1.40 -14.90
C LEU A 43 12.19 -1.29 -15.13
N SER A 44 12.87 -0.50 -14.31
CA SER A 44 14.34 -0.59 -14.22
C SER A 44 14.74 -1.97 -13.67
N LYS A 45 15.96 -2.45 -13.99
CA LYS A 45 16.46 -3.76 -13.53
C LYS A 45 16.44 -3.92 -12.00
N GLU A 46 16.68 -2.83 -11.27
CA GLU A 46 16.67 -2.82 -9.81
C GLU A 46 15.24 -2.91 -9.27
N GLU A 47 14.29 -2.18 -9.86
CA GLU A 47 12.86 -2.28 -9.51
C GLU A 47 12.30 -3.66 -9.86
N GLU A 48 12.70 -4.24 -10.99
CA GLU A 48 12.33 -5.60 -11.38
C GLU A 48 12.82 -6.63 -10.34
N THR A 49 14.08 -6.51 -9.92
CA THR A 49 14.69 -7.41 -8.91
C THR A 49 13.99 -7.27 -7.56
N ASN A 50 13.75 -6.04 -7.11
CA ASN A 50 13.06 -5.78 -5.84
C ASN A 50 11.61 -6.26 -5.87
N ASN A 51 10.90 -6.04 -6.97
CA ASN A 51 9.52 -6.49 -7.14
C ASN A 51 9.44 -8.02 -7.18
N LYS A 52 10.39 -8.69 -7.87
CA LYS A 52 10.46 -10.15 -7.91
C LYS A 52 10.73 -10.72 -6.52
N SER A 53 11.72 -10.22 -5.79
CA SER A 53 12.03 -10.67 -4.44
C SER A 53 10.84 -10.50 -3.49
N ALA A 54 10.13 -9.38 -3.59
CA ALA A 54 8.92 -9.12 -2.81
C ALA A 54 7.79 -10.12 -3.14
N LEU A 55 7.58 -10.42 -4.43
CA LEU A 55 6.58 -11.39 -4.87
C LEU A 55 6.93 -12.83 -4.50
N GLU A 56 8.21 -13.20 -4.56
CA GLU A 56 8.68 -14.52 -4.12
C GLU A 56 8.55 -14.68 -2.60
N ALA A 57 8.82 -13.62 -1.82
CA ALA A 57 8.54 -13.63 -0.39
C ALA A 57 7.05 -13.84 -0.11
N LEU A 58 6.16 -13.05 -0.73
CA LEU A 58 4.71 -13.22 -0.60
C LEU A 58 4.25 -14.64 -1.03
N SER A 59 4.91 -15.22 -2.03
CA SER A 59 4.62 -16.58 -2.48
C SER A 59 5.06 -17.64 -1.49
N ALA A 60 6.21 -17.46 -0.84
CA ALA A 60 6.70 -18.34 0.23
C ALA A 60 5.77 -18.31 1.45
N PHE A 61 5.14 -17.16 1.72
CA PHE A 61 4.08 -17.02 2.72
C PHE A 61 2.70 -17.53 2.24
N GLY A 62 2.61 -18.12 1.05
CA GLY A 62 1.36 -18.66 0.51
C GLY A 62 0.28 -17.61 0.22
N LEU A 63 0.64 -16.32 0.20
CA LEU A 63 -0.28 -15.21 -0.05
C LEU A 63 -0.57 -15.03 -1.53
N VAL A 64 0.40 -15.38 -2.37
CA VAL A 64 0.29 -15.37 -3.82
C VAL A 64 0.78 -16.70 -4.39
N LYS A 65 0.21 -17.12 -5.52
CA LYS A 65 0.62 -18.32 -6.25
C LYS A 65 1.36 -17.90 -7.51
N LYS A 66 2.62 -18.29 -7.62
CA LYS A 66 3.40 -18.15 -8.86
C LYS A 66 2.83 -19.09 -9.92
N SER A 67 2.43 -18.56 -11.07
CA SER A 67 2.05 -19.39 -12.22
C SER A 67 3.31 -19.91 -12.90
N SER A 68 3.34 -21.21 -13.20
CA SER A 68 4.45 -21.83 -13.91
C SER A 68 4.43 -21.44 -15.39
N ASN A 69 5.54 -20.85 -15.84
CA ASN A 69 5.94 -20.61 -17.23
C ASN A 69 5.14 -19.54 -18.01
N SER A 70 5.68 -18.33 -17.98
CA SER A 70 5.47 -17.29 -18.99
C SER A 70 6.84 -16.93 -19.57
N THR A 71 6.96 -16.92 -20.89
CA THR A 71 8.20 -16.54 -21.60
C THR A 71 8.47 -15.03 -21.56
N THR A 72 7.51 -14.22 -21.09
CA THR A 72 7.55 -12.74 -21.19
C THR A 72 7.39 -12.00 -19.86
N GLY A 73 7.30 -12.70 -18.72
CA GLY A 73 7.14 -12.04 -17.42
C GLY A 73 6.76 -12.97 -16.28
N PHE A 74 6.80 -12.47 -15.04
CA PHE A 74 6.41 -13.23 -13.86
C PHE A 74 4.91 -13.05 -13.59
N ARG A 75 4.16 -14.15 -13.57
CA ARG A 75 2.73 -14.13 -13.24
C ARG A 75 2.49 -14.64 -11.83
N TYR A 76 1.79 -13.84 -11.03
CA TYR A 76 1.36 -14.19 -9.68
C TYR A 76 -0.15 -14.03 -9.56
N SER A 77 -0.83 -15.00 -8.98
CA SER A 77 -2.25 -14.87 -8.63
C SER A 77 -2.45 -14.72 -7.13
N ILE A 78 -3.48 -13.97 -6.74
CA ILE A 78 -3.88 -13.82 -5.34
C ILE A 78 -5.10 -14.73 -5.11
N PRO A 79 -5.00 -15.78 -4.29
CA PRO A 79 -6.17 -16.55 -3.91
C PRO A 79 -7.22 -15.68 -3.21
N ALA A 80 -8.51 -15.92 -3.47
CA ALA A 80 -9.59 -15.16 -2.83
C ALA A 80 -9.55 -15.32 -1.31
N GLU A 81 -9.15 -16.49 -0.81
CA GLU A 81 -9.03 -16.77 0.61
C GLU A 81 -7.92 -15.97 1.32
N THR A 82 -6.89 -15.51 0.60
CA THR A 82 -5.78 -14.74 1.19
C THR A 82 -6.00 -13.23 1.09
N LEU A 83 -6.92 -12.77 0.24
CA LEU A 83 -7.16 -11.34 0.00
C LEU A 83 -7.48 -10.58 1.29
N SER A 84 -8.39 -11.12 2.11
CA SER A 84 -8.76 -10.50 3.40
C SER A 84 -7.58 -10.44 4.38
N LEU A 85 -6.72 -11.47 4.39
CA LEU A 85 -5.53 -11.51 5.25
C LEU A 85 -4.50 -10.45 4.82
N ILE A 86 -4.26 -10.31 3.51
CA ILE A 86 -3.37 -9.28 2.97
C ILE A 86 -3.92 -7.89 3.28
N GLU A 87 -5.23 -7.69 3.15
CA GLU A 87 -5.90 -6.43 3.42
C GLU A 87 -5.73 -6.01 4.89
N GLN A 88 -5.98 -6.93 5.82
CA GLN A 88 -5.80 -6.67 7.25
C GLN A 88 -4.34 -6.37 7.59
N ALA A 89 -3.38 -7.08 7.00
CA ALA A 89 -1.96 -6.82 7.25
C ALA A 89 -1.46 -5.51 6.64
N VAL A 90 -1.95 -5.12 5.46
CA VAL A 90 -1.66 -3.80 4.87
C VAL A 90 -2.22 -2.69 5.75
N LEU A 91 -3.47 -2.83 6.25
CA LEU A 91 -4.05 -1.85 7.17
C LEU A 91 -3.26 -1.75 8.48
N ALA A 92 -2.86 -2.89 9.05
CA ALA A 92 -2.02 -2.91 10.26
C ALA A 92 -0.66 -2.22 10.03
N MET A 93 -0.03 -2.47 8.88
CA MET A 93 1.21 -1.81 8.47
C MET A 93 1.01 -0.29 8.31
N GLU A 94 -0.03 0.15 7.61
CA GLU A 94 -0.32 1.59 7.41
C GLU A 94 -0.59 2.29 8.74
N ASN A 95 -1.36 1.67 9.63
CA ASN A 95 -1.59 2.18 10.99
C ASN A 95 -0.29 2.27 11.79
N HIS A 96 0.58 1.27 11.71
CA HIS A 96 1.88 1.31 12.37
C HIS A 96 2.75 2.47 11.86
N PHE A 97 2.82 2.68 10.54
CA PHE A 97 3.57 3.80 9.97
C PHE A 97 2.97 5.16 10.34
N LEU A 98 1.64 5.29 10.37
CA LEU A 98 0.97 6.51 10.82
C LEU A 98 1.27 6.80 12.29
N LEU A 99 1.22 5.80 13.15
CA LEU A 99 1.54 5.93 14.58
C LEU A 99 3.01 6.31 14.77
N LYS A 100 3.95 5.61 14.12
CA LYS A 100 5.38 5.93 14.17
C LYS A 100 5.67 7.33 13.65
N ARG A 101 5.09 7.70 12.50
CA ARG A 101 5.22 9.04 11.92
C ARG A 101 4.59 10.11 12.81
N SER A 102 3.48 9.82 13.49
CA SER A 102 2.85 10.73 14.45
C SER A 102 3.68 10.92 15.72
N ALA A 103 4.43 9.89 16.14
CA ALA A 103 5.37 9.97 17.25
C ALA A 103 6.67 10.71 16.86
N GLU A 104 7.12 10.53 15.62
CA GLU A 104 8.26 11.25 15.04
C GLU A 104 7.92 12.71 14.70
N TRP A 105 6.66 13.00 14.39
CA TRP A 105 6.11 14.35 14.34
C TRP A 105 6.15 14.97 15.74
N HIS A 106 7.31 15.54 16.08
CA HIS A 106 7.47 16.51 17.15
C HIS A 106 6.80 17.83 16.75
N ILE A 107 5.56 17.76 16.27
CA ILE A 107 4.71 18.93 16.14
C ILE A 107 4.34 19.29 17.56
N ASN A 108 5.08 20.24 18.14
CA ASN A 108 4.71 20.81 19.43
C ASN A 108 3.24 21.32 19.33
N ALA A 109 2.54 21.37 20.46
CA ALA A 109 1.12 21.71 20.48
C ALA A 109 0.80 23.03 19.73
N LYS A 110 1.76 23.97 19.69
CA LYS A 110 1.69 25.23 18.94
C LYS A 110 1.66 25.01 17.42
N SER A 111 2.57 24.25 16.85
CA SER A 111 2.57 23.93 15.41
C SER A 111 1.38 23.08 15.00
N ARG A 112 0.77 22.32 15.92
CA ARG A 112 -0.48 21.58 15.66
C ARG A 112 -1.67 22.54 15.55
N LEU A 113 -1.74 23.54 16.43
CA LEU A 113 -2.72 24.63 16.36
C LEU A 113 -2.57 25.46 15.08
N GLU A 114 -1.34 25.86 14.73
CA GLU A 114 -1.05 26.62 13.51
C GLU A 114 -1.46 25.86 12.23
N TRP A 115 -1.30 24.54 12.21
CA TRP A 115 -1.71 23.70 11.09
C TRP A 115 -3.24 23.57 10.98
N ILE A 116 -3.93 23.45 12.12
CA ILE A 116 -5.42 23.43 12.18
C ILE A 116 -5.99 24.79 11.76
N GLU A 117 -5.41 25.90 12.23
CA GLU A 117 -5.79 27.26 11.83
C GLU A 117 -5.55 27.49 10.33
N GLY A 118 -4.42 27.03 9.80
CA GLY A 118 -4.13 27.07 8.37
C GLY A 118 -5.16 26.32 7.52
N LEU A 119 -5.53 25.11 7.94
CA LEU A 119 -6.60 24.32 7.30
C LEU A 119 -7.96 25.03 7.36
N TYR A 120 -8.32 25.58 8.53
CA TYR A 120 -9.57 26.32 8.71
C TYR A 120 -9.67 27.52 7.76
N HIS A 121 -8.59 28.31 7.64
CA HIS A 121 -8.54 29.45 6.72
C HIS A 121 -8.62 29.03 5.24
N MET A 122 -7.99 27.92 4.84
CA MET A 122 -8.12 27.41 3.48
C MET A 122 -9.55 26.97 3.15
N ILE A 123 -10.24 26.31 4.10
CA ILE A 123 -11.63 25.89 3.93
C ILE A 123 -12.57 27.12 3.86
N GLN A 124 -12.36 28.12 4.72
CA GLN A 124 -13.13 29.37 4.69
C GLN A 124 -12.97 30.11 3.36
N LYS A 125 -11.74 30.31 2.88
CA LYS A 125 -11.49 30.92 1.55
C LYS A 125 -12.09 30.10 0.41
N GLY A 126 -12.04 28.77 0.50
CA GLY A 126 -12.69 27.88 -0.46
C GLY A 126 -14.21 28.07 -0.50
N ARG A 127 -14.85 28.23 0.67
CA ARG A 127 -16.30 28.52 0.78
C ARG A 127 -16.65 29.89 0.23
N GLU A 128 -15.91 30.93 0.58
CA GLU A 128 -16.12 32.28 0.05
C GLU A 128 -16.07 32.29 -1.48
N LYS A 129 -15.08 31.60 -2.07
CA LYS A 129 -14.94 31.45 -3.52
C LYS A 129 -16.09 30.66 -4.15
N TYR A 130 -16.54 29.59 -3.50
CA TYR A 130 -17.69 28.81 -3.96
C TYR A 130 -18.98 29.64 -3.98
N TYR A 131 -19.28 30.38 -2.91
CA TYR A 131 -20.47 31.23 -2.83
C TYR A 131 -20.41 32.46 -3.74
N ALA A 132 -19.21 32.99 -4.04
CA ALA A 132 -19.04 34.07 -5.01
C ALA A 132 -19.37 33.65 -6.45
N ASN A 133 -19.20 32.36 -6.80
CA ASN A 133 -19.45 31.83 -8.14
C ASN A 133 -20.90 31.36 -8.38
N ILE A 134 -21.78 31.45 -7.37
CA ILE A 134 -23.20 31.05 -7.46
C ILE A 134 -24.13 32.28 -7.55
N ARG A 135 -23.56 33.49 -7.58
CA ARG A 135 -24.25 34.74 -7.94
C ARG A 135 -24.05 35.07 -9.41
#